data_AF-A0A2M9T0E8-F1
#
_entry.id   AF-A0A2M9T0E8-F1
#
_cell.length_a   1.000
_cell.length_b   1.000
_cell.length_c   1.000
_cell.angle_alpha   90.00
_cell.angle_beta   90.00
_cell.angle_gamma   90.00
#
_symmetry.space_group_name_H-M   'P 1'
#
loop_
_entity.id
_entity.type
_entity.pdbx_description
1 polymer ?
#
loop_
_entity_poly.entity_id
_entity_poly.type
_entity_poly.pdbx_seq_one_letter_code
_entity_poly.pdbx_strand_id
1 'polypeptide(L)'
;MDIRKEFETLQYFFDSYYNQTFFDARLEDKFLEFLNEEPKWVPKALKQEIQKLEQIYNNKDIETWKKIEELVHENSMRYFPYEDGKEFIEIASKLLKNV
;
A
#
# COMPACT_ATOMS: atom_id res chain seq x y z
N MET A 1 -1.83 -16.75 8.71
CA MET A 1 -1.87 -15.74 7.64
C MET A 1 -0.45 -15.51 7.18
N ASP A 2 -0.19 -15.64 5.88
CA ASP A 2 1.13 -15.32 5.32
C ASP A 2 1.07 -13.88 4.77
N ILE A 3 1.55 -12.93 5.56
CA ILE A 3 1.47 -11.49 5.26
C ILE A 3 2.16 -11.18 3.92
N ARG A 4 3.28 -11.85 3.62
CA ARG A 4 4.03 -11.62 2.37
C ARG A 4 3.18 -11.93 1.15
N LYS A 5 2.49 -13.06 1.18
CA LYS A 5 1.63 -13.49 0.07
C LYS A 5 0.35 -12.67 -0.02
N GLU A 6 -0.16 -12.17 1.10
CA GLU A 6 -1.41 -11.41 1.11
C GLU A 6 -1.26 -9.94 0.76
N PHE A 7 -0.05 -9.39 0.86
CA PHE A 7 0.27 -7.98 0.63
C PHE A 7 1.46 -7.82 -0.34
N GLU A 8 1.63 -8.76 -1.28
CA GLU A 8 2.75 -8.75 -2.21
C GLU A 8 2.71 -7.54 -3.15
N THR A 9 1.51 -7.12 -3.58
CA THR A 9 1.35 -5.98 -4.48
C THR A 9 1.53 -4.66 -3.73
N LEU A 10 1.11 -4.61 -2.47
CA LEU A 10 1.35 -3.49 -1.58
C LEU A 10 2.84 -3.31 -1.32
N GLN A 11 3.56 -4.40 -1.02
CA GLN A 11 5.02 -4.37 -0.89
C GLN A 11 5.66 -3.87 -2.18
N TYR A 12 5.28 -4.43 -3.33
CA TYR A 12 5.79 -4.00 -4.64
C TYR A 12 5.58 -2.50 -4.89
N PHE A 13 4.42 -1.95 -4.54
CA PHE A 13 4.12 -0.52 -4.67
C PHE A 13 5.06 0.33 -3.80
N PHE A 14 5.27 -0.04 -2.54
CA PHE A 14 6.20 0.66 -1.65
C PHE A 14 7.65 0.56 -2.14
N ASP A 15 8.05 -0.61 -2.62
CA ASP A 15 9.42 -0.88 -3.06
C ASP A 15 9.78 -0.08 -4.32
N SER A 16 8.85 -0.01 -5.27
CA SER A 16 9.11 0.50 -6.62
C SER A 16 8.66 1.95 -6.84
N TYR A 17 7.53 2.35 -6.23
CA TYR A 17 6.89 3.64 -6.51
C TYR A 17 6.93 4.59 -5.31
N TYR A 18 6.70 4.06 -4.11
CA TYR A 18 6.53 4.86 -2.89
C TYR A 18 7.68 4.67 -1.88
N ASN A 19 8.90 4.45 -2.38
CA ASN A 19 10.12 4.26 -1.60
C ASN A 19 10.60 5.55 -0.91
N GLN A 20 11.23 5.46 0.26
CA GLN A 20 11.78 6.59 1.00
C GLN A 20 12.83 7.38 0.20
N THR A 21 13.53 6.75 -0.74
CA THR A 21 14.53 7.42 -1.58
C THR A 21 13.94 8.51 -2.49
N PHE A 22 12.63 8.52 -2.70
CA PHE A 22 11.95 9.57 -3.46
C PHE A 22 11.57 10.75 -2.54
N PHE A 23 12.53 11.66 -2.35
CA PHE A 23 12.50 12.78 -1.39
C PHE A 23 11.33 13.79 -1.56
N ASP A 24 10.55 13.69 -2.64
CA ASP A 24 9.38 14.56 -2.94
C ASP A 24 8.21 13.79 -3.60
N ALA A 25 8.05 12.51 -3.26
CA ALA A 25 7.00 11.67 -3.82
C ALA A 25 5.67 11.83 -3.06
N ARG A 26 4.79 12.70 -3.59
CA ARG A 26 3.38 12.72 -3.18
C ARG A 26 2.73 11.38 -3.51
N LEU A 27 1.95 10.86 -2.57
CA LEU A 27 1.34 9.53 -2.68
C LEU A 27 0.45 9.42 -3.92
N GLU A 28 -0.33 10.46 -4.22
CA GLU A 28 -1.21 10.50 -5.40
C GLU A 28 -0.42 10.41 -6.70
N ASP A 29 0.69 11.12 -6.83
CA ASP A 29 1.51 11.11 -8.03
C ASP A 29 2.06 9.69 -8.27
N LYS A 30 2.45 9.00 -7.19
CA LYS A 30 2.95 7.62 -7.26
C LYS A 30 1.88 6.59 -7.61
N PHE A 31 0.67 6.77 -7.12
CA PHE A 31 -0.45 5.95 -7.59
C PHE A 31 -0.78 6.20 -9.06
N LEU A 32 -0.71 7.45 -9.54
CA LEU A 32 -0.95 7.76 -10.95
C LEU A 32 0.14 7.16 -11.85
N GLU A 33 1.41 7.22 -11.43
CA GLU A 33 2.54 6.57 -12.11
C GLU A 33 2.31 5.05 -12.21
N PHE A 34 2.05 4.40 -11.08
CA PHE A 34 1.71 2.97 -11.00
C PHE A 34 0.54 2.58 -11.90
N LEU A 35 -0.54 3.37 -11.92
CA LEU A 35 -1.72 3.09 -12.75
C LEU A 35 -1.45 3.21 -14.25
N ASN A 36 -0.47 4.04 -14.65
CA ASN A 36 -0.12 4.26 -16.05
C ASN A 36 0.87 3.22 -16.57
N GLU A 37 1.78 2.74 -15.72
CA GLU A 37 2.87 1.86 -16.11
C GLU A 37 2.54 0.38 -15.99
N GLU A 38 1.67 0.02 -15.04
CA GLU A 38 1.39 -1.38 -14.74
C GLU A 38 0.26 -1.98 -15.60
N PRO A 39 0.33 -3.29 -15.92
CA PRO A 39 -0.78 -3.98 -16.55
C PRO A 39 -1.98 -4.04 -15.59
N LYS A 40 -3.19 -3.92 -16.14
CA LYS A 40 -4.46 -3.79 -15.37
C LYS A 40 -4.70 -4.82 -14.26
N TRP A 41 -4.05 -5.98 -14.29
CA TRP A 41 -4.18 -6.99 -13.24
C TRP A 41 -3.44 -6.62 -11.96
N VAL A 42 -2.33 -5.86 -12.04
CA VAL A 42 -1.53 -5.42 -10.89
C VAL A 42 -2.31 -4.40 -10.05
N PRO A 43 -2.85 -3.28 -10.60
CA PRO A 43 -3.71 -2.39 -9.82
C PRO A 43 -4.98 -3.05 -9.26
N LYS A 44 -5.52 -4.07 -9.94
CA LYS A 44 -6.65 -4.86 -9.42
C LYS A 44 -6.29 -5.69 -8.20
N ALA A 45 -5.10 -6.30 -8.20
CA ALA A 45 -4.58 -7.01 -7.04
C ALA A 45 -4.38 -6.04 -5.87
N LEU A 46 -3.70 -4.91 -6.11
CA LEU A 46 -3.50 -3.88 -5.09
C LEU A 46 -4.83 -3.40 -4.49
N LYS A 47 -5.85 -3.15 -5.31
CA LYS A 47 -7.19 -2.77 -4.84
C LYS A 47 -7.78 -3.79 -3.85
N GLN A 48 -7.63 -5.08 -4.10
CA GLN A 48 -8.09 -6.12 -3.17
C GLN A 48 -7.30 -6.12 -1.87
N GLU A 49 -5.99 -5.91 -1.95
CA GLU A 49 -5.12 -5.80 -0.77
C GLU A 49 -5.46 -4.55 0.07
N ILE A 50 -5.77 -3.41 -0.57
CA ILE A 50 -6.22 -2.18 0.12
C ILE A 50 -7.56 -2.41 0.85
N GLN A 51 -8.49 -3.18 0.28
CA GLN A 51 -9.73 -3.54 0.97
C GLN A 51 -9.49 -4.39 2.22
N LYS A 52 -8.52 -5.31 2.17
CA LYS A 52 -8.10 -6.07 3.37
C LYS A 52 -7.42 -5.18 4.39
N LEU A 53 -6.54 -4.28 3.94
CA LEU A 53 -5.85 -3.31 4.77
C LEU A 53 -6.86 -2.40 5.52
N GLU A 54 -7.93 -1.98 4.82
CA GLU A 54 -9.05 -1.23 5.41
C GLU A 54 -9.78 -2.04 6.49
N GLN A 55 -10.01 -3.34 6.28
CA GLN A 55 -10.60 -4.20 7.32
C GLN A 55 -9.71 -4.31 8.56
N ILE A 56 -8.39 -4.47 8.37
CA ILE A 56 -7.41 -4.53 9.47
C ILE A 56 -7.42 -3.22 10.26
N TYR A 57 -7.42 -2.08 9.56
CA TYR A 57 -7.54 -0.76 10.17
C TYR A 57 -8.86 -0.61 10.95
N ASN A 58 -10.00 -0.94 10.35
CA ASN A 58 -11.30 -0.81 11.02
C ASN A 58 -11.44 -1.73 12.23
N ASN A 59 -10.82 -2.91 12.20
CA ASN A 59 -10.78 -3.85 13.32
C ASN A 59 -9.78 -3.46 14.41
N LYS A 60 -8.97 -2.42 14.20
CA LYS A 60 -7.88 -2.00 15.09
C LYS A 60 -6.89 -3.13 15.36
N ASP A 61 -6.63 -3.97 14.35
CA ASP A 61 -5.68 -5.06 14.45
C ASP A 61 -4.25 -4.53 14.27
N ILE A 62 -3.73 -3.92 15.35
CA ILE A 62 -2.41 -3.30 15.40
C ILE A 62 -1.29 -4.33 15.21
N GLU A 63 -1.49 -5.58 15.65
CA GLU A 63 -0.46 -6.62 15.52
C GLU A 63 -0.27 -7.01 14.05
N THR A 64 -1.37 -7.19 13.32
CA THR A 64 -1.31 -7.44 11.88
C THR A 64 -0.75 -6.23 11.14
N TRP A 65 -1.15 -5.00 11.51
CA TRP A 65 -0.62 -3.79 10.89
C TRP A 65 0.90 -3.71 11.00
N LYS A 66 1.46 -3.96 12.19
CA LYS A 66 2.92 -3.96 12.40
C LYS A 66 3.66 -4.94 11.49
N LYS A 67 3.09 -6.13 11.26
CA LYS A 67 3.69 -7.11 10.33
C LYS A 67 3.67 -6.63 8.88
N ILE A 68 2.63 -5.88 8.49
CA ILE A 68 2.55 -5.25 7.16
C ILE A 68 3.54 -4.09 7.06
N GLU A 69 3.67 -3.28 8.11
CA GLU A 69 4.65 -2.21 8.19
C GLU A 69 6.07 -2.76 8.05
N GLU A 70 6.42 -3.81 8.81
CA GLU A 70 7.71 -4.50 8.69
C GLU A 70 7.97 -5.00 7.26
N LEU A 71 6.94 -5.54 6.60
CA LEU A 71 7.03 -6.03 5.23
C LEU A 71 7.35 -4.91 4.24
N VAL A 72 6.59 -3.82 4.27
CA VAL A 72 6.81 -2.70 3.32
C VAL A 72 8.08 -1.95 3.65
N HIS A 73 8.52 -1.94 4.91
CA HIS A 73 9.75 -1.29 5.33
C HIS A 73 11.01 -2.01 4.82
N GLU A 74 10.97 -3.35 4.70
CA GLU A 74 12.13 -4.21 4.40
C GLU A 74 12.97 -3.71 3.21
N ASN A 75 12.32 -3.23 2.15
CA ASN A 75 12.98 -2.70 0.95
C ASN A 75 12.73 -1.20 0.70
N SER A 76 11.56 -0.68 1.12
CA SER A 76 11.22 0.73 0.87
C SER A 76 11.86 1.70 1.86
N MET A 77 12.32 1.21 3.02
CA MET A 77 12.79 1.99 4.17
C MET A 77 11.76 3.03 4.67
N ARG A 78 10.53 2.98 4.15
CA ARG A 78 9.47 3.92 4.52
C ARG A 78 8.76 3.41 5.77
N TYR A 79 8.48 4.32 6.68
CA TYR A 79 7.60 4.03 7.81
C TYR A 79 6.15 4.10 7.34
N PHE A 80 5.34 3.16 7.80
CA PHE A 80 3.92 3.12 7.49
C PHE A 80 3.13 2.90 8.79
N PRO A 81 3.18 3.88 9.71
CA PRO A 81 2.58 3.74 11.01
C PRO A 81 1.05 3.66 10.89
N TYR A 82 0.42 3.03 11.88
CA TYR A 82 -1.03 2.82 11.88
C TYR A 82 -1.82 4.12 11.77
N GLU A 83 -1.32 5.20 12.38
CA GLU A 83 -1.92 6.53 12.39
C GLU A 83 -2.05 7.14 10.98
N ASP A 84 -1.07 6.88 10.11
CA ASP A 84 -1.05 7.35 8.72
C ASP A 84 -1.85 6.43 7.78
N GLY A 85 -2.17 5.22 8.26
CA GLY A 85 -2.87 4.20 7.50
C GLY A 85 -4.21 4.66 6.93
N LYS A 86 -4.94 5.48 7.67
CA LYS A 86 -6.25 6.01 7.23
C LYS A 86 -6.13 6.87 5.98
N GLU A 87 -5.22 7.85 6.00
CA GLU A 87 -5.03 8.76 4.88
C GLU A 87 -4.57 8.00 3.64
N PHE A 88 -3.64 7.06 3.81
CA PHE A 88 -3.19 6.18 2.73
C PHE A 88 -4.35 5.38 2.11
N ILE A 89 -5.16 4.72 2.94
CA ILE A 89 -6.31 3.91 2.48
C ILE A 89 -7.32 4.78 1.73
N GLU A 90 -7.63 5.98 2.22
CA GLU A 90 -8.58 6.90 1.58
C GLU A 90 -8.10 7.33 0.19
N ILE A 91 -6.83 7.70 0.07
CA ILE A 91 -6.21 8.09 -1.21
C ILE A 91 -6.18 6.90 -2.17
N ALA A 92 -5.68 5.75 -1.71
CA ALA A 92 -5.58 4.53 -2.51
C ALA A 92 -6.97 4.09 -3.02
N SER A 93 -7.96 4.06 -2.14
CA SER A 93 -9.33 3.65 -2.48
C SER A 93 -9.99 4.59 -3.49
N LYS A 94 -9.72 5.90 -3.38
CA LYS A 94 -10.20 6.90 -4.34
C LYS A 94 -9.60 6.69 -5.73
N LEU A 95 -8.28 6.47 -5.82
CA LEU A 95 -7.56 6.33 -7.09
C LEU A 95 -7.80 4.96 -7.75
N LEU A 96 -7.93 3.90 -6.97
CA LEU A 96 -8.20 2.54 -7.45
C LEU A 96 -9.68 2.24 -7.69
N LYS A 97 -10.59 3.21 -7.47
CA LYS A 97 -12.05 3.01 -7.56
C LYS A 97 -12.49 2.43 -8.91
N ASN A 98 -11.91 2.91 -10.01
CA ASN A 98 -12.31 2.58 -11.39
C ASN A 98 -11.41 1.52 -12.07
N VAL A 99 -10.49 0.94 -11.31
CA VAL A 99 -9.67 -0.21 -11.71
C VAL A 99 -10.48 -1.50 -11.63
#